data_AF-A0A2A5JCR3-F1
#
_entry.id   AF-A0A2A5JCR3-F1
#
_cell.length_a   1.000
_cell.length_b   1.000
_cell.length_c   1.000
_cell.angle_alpha   90.00
_cell.angle_beta   90.00
_cell.angle_gamma   90.00
#
_symmetry.space_group_name_H-M   'P 1'
#
loop_
_entity.id
_entity.type
_entity.pdbx_description
1 polymer ?
#
loop_
_entity_poly.entity_id
_entity_poly.type
_entity_poly.pdbx_seq_one_letter_code
_entity_poly.pdbx_strand_id
1 'polypeptide(L)'
;MLAFWILFIRNSNVIVVPLCKYRLVADNAVKLSEQSLVLFMDYGQFYLYGDDDGFGRETDLLELAMASRPAYSDGTVVIVLSPHQNNFNMHTTVEVWSSRPTSDREKWQQVSESFLTVGPQGSISFDSPPGGEFIVCDVPEGSYLVEIAGRGFVNYGWPGSTEPGDVWRVRMWPAGGDEVRPSLQWDMPGYGVPVDEPIPEPIPRPQRDIESKWITIYGENGELSRVVQISDLRAEAAERERQEWGGDPMPELERFQSGKELARMDRPLAEAVVRMNVATLRRLAFWAAVQAYEHAGLADRDWVRPALNAMHVGQQLPEPFGNRTTAFEHLHEEEFGAGTDNVELEVKIEIVDHSPQPESNPFDHGNIHVPSYALNAIFDAIESDPLTAAVNALGTAAVTFGKDIRMLFARARVEFDLED
;
A
#
# COMPACT_ATOMS: atom_id res chain seq x y z
N MET A 1 -22.28 36.99 -12.84
CA MET A 1 -22.65 38.42 -12.94
C MET A 1 -24.16 38.49 -13.17
N LEU A 2 -24.88 39.07 -12.21
CA LEU A 2 -26.29 39.53 -12.17
C LEU A 2 -27.44 38.62 -12.65
N ALA A 3 -28.34 38.36 -11.70
CA ALA A 3 -29.72 37.93 -11.93
C ALA A 3 -30.58 39.05 -12.55
N PHE A 4 -31.57 38.67 -13.36
CA PHE A 4 -32.69 39.53 -13.77
C PHE A 4 -33.92 39.28 -12.88
N TRP A 5 -34.56 40.37 -12.48
CA TRP A 5 -35.80 40.44 -11.70
C TRP A 5 -37.05 40.50 -12.59
N ILE A 6 -38.22 40.34 -11.94
CA ILE A 6 -39.56 40.99 -12.14
C ILE A 6 -40.65 39.89 -11.99
N LEU A 7 -41.65 39.95 -11.09
CA LEU A 7 -42.73 40.95 -10.97
C LEU A 7 -43.44 40.90 -9.59
N PHE A 8 -43.91 42.08 -9.17
CA PHE A 8 -44.71 42.44 -7.99
C PHE A 8 -46.16 41.91 -7.97
N ILE A 9 -46.70 41.58 -6.78
CA ILE A 9 -48.08 41.92 -6.36
C ILE A 9 -48.10 42.36 -4.88
N ARG A 10 -48.72 43.52 -4.63
CA ARG A 10 -48.99 44.17 -3.32
C ARG A 10 -50.11 43.45 -2.54
N ASN A 11 -49.88 43.14 -1.27
CA ASN A 11 -50.65 43.73 -0.16
C ASN A 11 -50.12 43.28 1.22
N SER A 12 -50.11 44.26 2.12
CA SER A 12 -49.56 44.30 3.47
C SER A 12 -49.97 43.15 4.40
N ASN A 13 -48.98 42.46 4.96
CA ASN A 13 -48.81 42.19 6.40
C ASN A 13 -47.47 41.47 6.59
N VAL A 14 -46.42 42.23 6.90
CA VAL A 14 -45.15 41.66 7.37
C VAL A 14 -45.38 41.20 8.81
N ILE A 15 -45.59 39.90 9.00
CA ILE A 15 -45.39 39.25 10.29
C ILE A 15 -43.94 38.77 10.28
N VAL A 16 -43.08 39.45 11.05
CA VAL A 16 -41.80 38.88 11.45
C VAL A 16 -42.10 37.83 12.50
N VAL A 17 -42.13 36.56 12.09
CA VAL A 17 -42.17 35.42 13.00
C VAL A 17 -40.71 35.05 13.33
N PRO A 18 -40.30 34.98 14.60
CA PRO A 18 -39.01 34.42 14.95
C PRO A 18 -39.05 32.92 14.61
N LEU A 19 -38.21 32.47 13.69
CA LEU A 19 -38.04 31.04 13.44
C LEU A 19 -37.25 30.41 14.61
N CYS A 20 -37.96 30.20 15.71
CA CYS A 20 -37.63 29.19 16.70
C CYS A 20 -38.46 27.94 16.37
N LYS A 21 -37.76 26.80 16.23
CA LYS A 21 -38.29 25.43 16.16
C LYS A 21 -39.23 25.08 15.00
N TYR A 22 -38.63 24.66 13.88
CA TYR A 22 -39.17 23.52 13.13
C TYR A 22 -38.27 22.32 13.35
N ARG A 23 -38.73 21.42 14.24
CA ARG A 23 -38.33 20.02 14.27
C ARG A 23 -39.47 19.26 13.60
N LEU A 24 -39.11 18.32 12.73
CA LEU A 24 -39.89 17.29 12.03
C LEU A 24 -40.38 17.63 10.61
N VAL A 25 -39.58 17.21 9.63
CA VAL A 25 -39.98 16.10 8.73
C VAL A 25 -38.84 15.09 8.79
N ALA A 26 -39.16 13.81 8.94
CA ALA A 26 -38.16 12.74 8.87
C ALA A 26 -37.60 12.72 7.44
N ASP A 27 -36.37 13.21 7.27
CA ASP A 27 -35.59 12.89 6.07
C ASP A 27 -35.36 11.38 6.10
N ASN A 28 -36.13 10.65 5.29
CA ASN A 28 -35.80 9.26 5.01
C ASN A 28 -34.36 9.23 4.52
N ALA A 29 -33.50 8.44 5.16
CA ALA A 29 -32.14 8.25 4.71
C ALA A 29 -32.13 7.77 3.25
N VAL A 30 -31.46 8.52 2.39
CA VAL A 30 -31.30 8.21 0.96
C VAL A 30 -29.86 7.78 0.74
N LYS A 31 -29.67 6.64 0.06
CA LYS A 31 -28.35 6.20 -0.41
C LYS A 31 -27.95 7.12 -1.57
N LEU A 32 -26.84 7.83 -1.40
CA LEU A 32 -26.30 8.80 -2.36
C LEU A 32 -25.36 8.11 -3.35
N SER A 33 -24.55 7.15 -2.88
CA SER A 33 -23.67 6.34 -3.72
C SER A 33 -23.47 4.94 -3.15
N GLU A 34 -23.10 4.02 -4.02
CA GLU A 34 -22.73 2.64 -3.71
C GLU A 34 -21.56 2.23 -4.60
N GLN A 35 -20.53 1.63 -4.00
CA GLN A 35 -19.33 1.16 -4.68
C GLN A 35 -19.01 -0.26 -4.17
N SER A 36 -18.75 -1.20 -5.08
CA SER A 36 -18.32 -2.55 -4.73
C SER A 36 -16.84 -2.71 -4.98
N LEU A 37 -16.12 -3.21 -3.99
CA LEU A 37 -14.68 -3.41 -4.03
C LEU A 37 -14.28 -4.80 -3.54
N VAL A 38 -13.14 -5.28 -4.02
CA VAL A 38 -12.49 -6.51 -3.55
C VAL A 38 -11.20 -6.10 -2.90
N LEU A 39 -11.15 -6.19 -1.57
CA LEU A 39 -9.96 -5.87 -0.79
C LEU A 39 -9.18 -7.16 -0.53
N PHE A 40 -7.87 -7.11 -0.72
CA PHE A 40 -7.01 -8.17 -0.20
C PHE A 40 -6.85 -7.94 1.31
N MET A 41 -7.21 -8.92 2.13
CA MET A 41 -7.03 -8.85 3.57
C MET A 41 -5.91 -9.78 4.00
N ASP A 42 -4.93 -9.22 4.72
CA ASP A 42 -3.81 -9.88 5.36
C ASP A 42 -3.90 -9.71 6.88
N TYR A 43 -3.33 -10.66 7.63
CA TYR A 43 -3.26 -10.68 9.10
C TYR A 43 -4.59 -10.47 9.86
N GLY A 44 -5.73 -10.63 9.18
CA GLY A 44 -7.05 -10.47 9.78
C GLY A 44 -7.39 -9.05 10.20
N GLN A 45 -6.87 -8.07 9.46
CA GLN A 45 -7.09 -6.66 9.74
C GLN A 45 -7.17 -5.85 8.45
N PHE A 46 -8.00 -4.82 8.41
CA PHE A 46 -8.02 -3.87 7.31
C PHE A 46 -8.35 -2.46 7.80
N TYR A 47 -7.84 -1.47 7.07
CA TYR A 47 -7.82 -0.08 7.49
C TYR A 47 -8.63 0.78 6.53
N LEU A 48 -9.27 1.81 7.07
CA LEU A 48 -9.92 2.88 6.30
C LEU A 48 -9.24 4.19 6.64
N TYR A 49 -8.72 4.87 5.63
CA TYR A 49 -8.13 6.20 5.76
C TYR A 49 -9.08 7.24 5.17
N GLY A 50 -9.31 8.31 5.92
CA GLY A 50 -10.07 9.45 5.45
C GLY A 50 -9.22 10.52 4.77
N ASP A 51 -7.92 10.52 5.02
CA ASP A 51 -6.94 11.45 4.44
C ASP A 51 -5.51 10.89 4.64
N ASP A 52 -4.53 11.47 3.97
CA ASP A 52 -3.11 11.09 4.07
C ASP A 52 -2.52 11.39 5.47
N ASP A 53 -3.17 12.27 6.25
CA ASP A 53 -2.81 12.57 7.64
C ASP A 53 -2.95 11.35 8.60
N GLY A 54 -3.57 10.27 8.14
CA GLY A 54 -3.71 9.01 8.86
C GLY A 54 -2.44 8.15 8.91
N PHE A 55 -1.53 8.31 7.95
CA PHE A 55 -0.39 7.40 7.77
C PHE A 55 0.64 7.46 8.91
N GLY A 56 1.25 6.31 9.20
CA GLY A 56 2.35 6.15 10.16
C GLY A 56 1.93 5.97 11.62
N ARG A 57 0.65 5.71 11.87
CA ARG A 57 0.06 5.47 13.21
C ARG A 57 -0.60 4.10 13.35
N GLU A 58 -0.47 3.26 12.33
CA GLU A 58 -1.16 1.98 12.19
C GLU A 58 -0.83 1.04 13.34
N THR A 59 0.44 0.96 13.75
CA THR A 59 0.89 0.07 14.82
C THR A 59 0.25 0.43 16.17
N ASP A 60 0.24 1.71 16.55
CA ASP A 60 -0.37 2.18 17.80
C ASP A 60 -1.90 1.97 17.80
N LEU A 61 -2.54 2.26 16.66
CA LEU A 61 -3.98 2.08 16.51
C LEU A 61 -4.38 0.60 16.47
N LEU A 62 -3.51 -0.28 15.97
CA LEU A 62 -3.74 -1.71 15.94
C LEU A 62 -3.78 -2.29 17.35
N GLU A 63 -2.83 -1.90 18.21
CA GLU A 63 -2.86 -2.30 19.63
C GLU A 63 -4.17 -1.89 20.31
N LEU A 64 -4.66 -0.69 20.01
CA LEU A 64 -5.94 -0.20 20.54
C LEU A 64 -7.13 -0.98 19.95
N ALA A 65 -7.13 -1.28 18.65
CA ALA A 65 -8.16 -2.12 18.02
C ALA A 65 -8.20 -3.53 18.61
N MET A 66 -7.04 -4.11 18.93
CA MET A 66 -6.94 -5.40 19.60
C MET A 66 -7.51 -5.35 21.02
N ALA A 67 -7.35 -4.23 21.74
CA ALA A 67 -7.89 -4.01 23.07
C ALA A 67 -9.39 -3.67 23.08
N SER A 68 -9.90 -3.04 22.02
CA SER A 68 -11.29 -2.55 21.92
C SER A 68 -12.03 -3.17 20.74
N ARG A 69 -11.85 -4.48 20.52
CA ARG A 69 -12.47 -5.24 19.43
C ARG A 69 -13.95 -4.85 19.25
N PRO A 70 -14.47 -4.86 18.01
CA PRO A 70 -13.86 -5.40 16.79
C PRO A 70 -13.18 -4.35 15.89
N ALA A 71 -13.14 -3.08 16.31
CA ALA A 71 -12.51 -2.00 15.56
C ALA A 71 -12.13 -0.85 16.49
N TYR A 72 -11.18 -0.02 16.08
CA TYR A 72 -10.84 1.23 16.75
C TYR A 72 -10.63 2.35 15.74
N SER A 73 -10.91 3.57 16.16
CA SER A 73 -10.66 4.76 15.36
C SER A 73 -10.27 5.94 16.24
N ASP A 74 -9.42 6.79 15.69
CA ASP A 74 -9.04 8.08 16.24
C ASP A 74 -9.68 9.27 15.50
N GLY A 75 -10.60 9.01 14.57
CA GLY A 75 -11.25 10.02 13.73
C GLY A 75 -10.59 10.28 12.38
N THR A 76 -9.40 9.71 12.13
CA THR A 76 -8.66 9.84 10.86
C THR A 76 -8.42 8.49 10.17
N VAL A 77 -8.24 7.44 10.97
CA VAL A 77 -8.13 6.05 10.51
C VAL A 77 -9.13 5.20 11.28
N VAL A 78 -9.70 4.20 10.63
CA VAL A 78 -10.45 3.12 11.28
C VAL A 78 -9.72 1.81 11.03
N ILE A 79 -9.29 1.13 12.09
CA ILE A 79 -8.73 -0.23 12.01
C ILE A 79 -9.81 -1.22 12.39
N VAL A 80 -10.05 -2.19 11.52
CA VAL A 80 -11.06 -3.22 11.67
C VAL A 80 -10.39 -4.57 11.78
N LEU A 81 -10.79 -5.35 12.78
CA LEU A 81 -10.35 -6.72 12.95
C LEU A 81 -11.37 -7.69 12.36
N SER A 82 -10.84 -8.77 11.79
CA SER A 82 -11.56 -9.92 11.28
C SER A 82 -11.26 -11.16 12.12
N PRO A 83 -12.24 -12.08 12.30
CA PRO A 83 -11.96 -13.37 12.93
C PRO A 83 -11.03 -14.28 12.12
N HIS A 84 -10.93 -14.06 10.81
CA HIS A 84 -9.99 -14.80 9.95
C HIS A 84 -8.67 -14.06 9.86
N GLN A 85 -7.55 -14.76 10.07
CA GLN A 85 -6.20 -14.18 10.14
C GLN A 85 -5.30 -14.56 8.94
N ASN A 86 -5.90 -15.10 7.88
CA ASN A 86 -5.21 -15.55 6.69
C ASN A 86 -5.50 -14.63 5.49
N ASN A 87 -4.66 -14.76 4.46
CA ASN A 87 -4.71 -13.94 3.27
C ASN A 87 -5.85 -14.36 2.34
N PHE A 88 -6.81 -13.47 2.08
CA PHE A 88 -7.87 -13.71 1.12
C PHE A 88 -8.52 -12.42 0.58
N ASN A 89 -9.23 -12.56 -0.53
CA ASN A 89 -10.02 -11.49 -1.10
C ASN A 89 -11.36 -11.37 -0.37
N MET A 90 -11.64 -10.19 0.16
CA MET A 90 -12.91 -9.86 0.80
C MET A 90 -13.76 -8.93 -0.07
N HIS A 91 -15.03 -9.31 -0.26
CA HIS A 91 -15.98 -8.49 -0.99
C HIS A 91 -16.59 -7.45 -0.05
N THR A 92 -16.40 -6.17 -0.38
CA THR A 92 -16.87 -5.04 0.42
C THR A 92 -17.75 -4.13 -0.40
N THR A 93 -18.83 -3.64 0.20
CA THR A 93 -19.66 -2.57 -0.40
C THR A 93 -19.55 -1.31 0.43
N VAL A 94 -19.22 -0.18 -0.20
CA VAL A 94 -19.17 1.14 0.41
C VAL A 94 -20.40 1.93 0.00
N GLU A 95 -21.17 2.42 0.98
CA GLU A 95 -22.39 3.17 0.76
C GLU A 95 -22.32 4.53 1.45
N VAL A 96 -22.56 5.62 0.71
CA VAL A 96 -22.70 6.96 1.30
C VAL A 96 -24.18 7.30 1.39
N TRP A 97 -24.64 7.77 2.54
CA TRP A 97 -26.03 8.07 2.85
C TRP A 97 -26.21 9.53 3.27
N SER A 98 -27.40 10.08 3.00
CA SER A 98 -27.75 11.45 3.40
C SER A 98 -27.89 11.63 4.91
N SER A 99 -28.23 10.56 5.62
CA SER A 99 -28.41 10.47 7.07
C SER A 99 -28.34 9.01 7.51
N ARG A 100 -28.35 8.74 8.81
CA ARG A 100 -28.28 7.38 9.34
C ARG A 100 -29.35 6.47 8.74
N PRO A 101 -28.97 5.40 8.03
CA PRO A 101 -29.91 4.45 7.45
C PRO A 101 -30.63 3.63 8.51
N THR A 102 -31.75 3.01 8.11
CA THR A 102 -32.45 2.04 8.97
C THR A 102 -31.49 0.93 9.37
N SER A 103 -31.48 0.64 10.67
CA SER A 103 -30.65 -0.43 11.25
C SER A 103 -31.07 -1.79 10.73
N ASP A 104 -30.08 -2.58 10.34
CA ASP A 104 -30.16 -3.99 9.95
C ASP A 104 -29.06 -4.81 10.65
N ARG A 105 -28.54 -4.30 11.77
CA ARG A 105 -27.40 -4.83 12.54
C ARG A 105 -27.59 -6.30 12.92
N GLU A 106 -28.82 -6.74 13.12
CA GLU A 106 -29.18 -8.13 13.44
C GLU A 106 -28.86 -9.13 12.32
N LYS A 107 -28.59 -8.66 11.10
CA LYS A 107 -28.24 -9.50 9.94
C LYS A 107 -26.73 -9.73 9.80
N TRP A 108 -25.94 -9.17 10.70
CA TRP A 108 -24.48 -9.14 10.64
C TRP A 108 -23.91 -9.81 11.89
N GLN A 109 -22.75 -10.45 11.73
CA GLN A 109 -22.03 -11.06 12.86
C GLN A 109 -21.15 -10.03 13.57
N GLN A 110 -20.65 -9.04 12.83
CA GLN A 110 -19.90 -7.91 13.36
C GLN A 110 -20.55 -6.60 12.90
N VAL A 111 -20.64 -5.63 13.81
CA VAL A 111 -20.94 -4.24 13.48
C VAL A 111 -20.18 -3.31 14.41
N SER A 112 -19.33 -2.43 13.88
CA SER A 112 -18.73 -1.32 14.63
C SER A 112 -19.16 0.02 14.05
N GLU A 113 -19.24 1.04 14.91
CA GLU A 113 -19.41 2.42 14.48
C GLU A 113 -18.19 3.25 14.92
N SER A 114 -17.75 4.18 14.08
CA SER A 114 -16.60 5.03 14.36
C SER A 114 -16.74 6.38 13.65
N PHE A 115 -15.99 7.38 14.09
CA PHE A 115 -15.91 8.65 13.37
C PHE A 115 -14.78 8.59 12.33
N LEU A 116 -14.98 9.22 11.18
CA LEU A 116 -13.95 9.36 10.16
C LEU A 116 -14.08 10.73 9.49
N THR A 117 -12.98 11.46 9.42
CA THR A 117 -12.91 12.72 8.68
C THR A 117 -12.33 12.44 7.30
N VAL A 118 -13.08 12.78 6.26
CA VAL A 118 -12.65 12.69 4.86
C VAL A 118 -12.06 14.02 4.43
N GLY A 119 -10.82 13.98 3.96
CA GLY A 119 -10.04 15.14 3.53
C GLY A 119 -10.56 15.82 2.27
N PRO A 120 -9.94 16.93 1.86
CA PRO A 120 -10.36 17.75 0.73
C PRO A 120 -10.25 17.04 -0.63
N GLN A 121 -9.51 15.92 -0.67
CA GLN A 121 -9.37 15.07 -1.84
C GLN A 121 -10.70 14.39 -2.22
N GLY A 122 -11.63 14.25 -1.26
CA GLY A 122 -12.96 13.70 -1.52
C GLY A 122 -12.95 12.19 -1.80
N SER A 123 -12.08 11.46 -1.10
CA SER A 123 -11.98 10.01 -1.19
C SER A 123 -11.55 9.38 0.13
N ILE A 124 -11.89 8.11 0.31
CA ILE A 124 -11.29 7.25 1.33
C ILE A 124 -10.42 6.19 0.66
N SER A 125 -9.41 5.68 1.36
CA SER A 125 -8.62 4.55 0.89
C SER A 125 -8.71 3.36 1.85
N PHE A 126 -8.65 2.15 1.29
CA PHE A 126 -8.59 0.90 2.01
C PHE A 126 -7.22 0.27 1.85
N ASP A 127 -6.72 -0.33 2.93
CA ASP A 127 -5.46 -1.07 2.98
C ASP A 127 -5.53 -2.26 3.95
N SER A 128 -4.61 -3.21 3.79
CA SER A 128 -4.38 -4.32 4.72
C SER A 128 -2.90 -4.74 4.74
N PRO A 129 -2.09 -4.18 5.66
CA PRO A 129 -0.65 -4.46 5.68
C PRO A 129 -0.29 -5.93 5.98
N PRO A 130 0.79 -6.46 5.38
CA PRO A 130 1.73 -5.77 4.49
C PRO A 130 1.32 -5.75 2.99
N GLY A 131 0.10 -6.12 2.61
CA GLY A 131 -0.23 -6.43 1.22
C GLY A 131 -1.36 -5.61 0.57
N GLY A 132 -1.06 -5.00 -0.59
CA GLY A 132 -2.07 -4.50 -1.54
C GLY A 132 -1.74 -3.13 -2.16
N GLU A 133 -2.45 -2.80 -3.24
CA GLU A 133 -2.60 -1.41 -3.70
C GLU A 133 -3.73 -0.77 -2.90
N PHE A 134 -3.58 0.50 -2.52
CA PHE A 134 -4.65 1.24 -1.87
C PHE A 134 -5.90 1.26 -2.76
N ILE A 135 -7.02 0.79 -2.24
CA ILE A 135 -8.28 0.86 -2.97
C ILE A 135 -8.98 2.15 -2.60
N VAL A 136 -9.10 3.06 -3.55
CA VAL A 136 -9.71 4.38 -3.36
C VAL A 136 -11.20 4.35 -3.70
N CYS A 137 -12.02 4.99 -2.87
CA CYS A 137 -13.46 5.17 -3.08
C CYS A 137 -13.84 6.64 -2.98
N ASP A 138 -14.66 7.12 -3.90
CA ASP A 138 -15.14 8.50 -3.88
C ASP A 138 -16.11 8.71 -2.71
N VAL A 139 -15.76 9.61 -1.80
CA VAL A 139 -16.58 10.02 -0.65
C VAL A 139 -16.38 11.51 -0.45
N PRO A 140 -17.42 12.36 -0.51
CA PRO A 140 -17.23 13.80 -0.38
C PRO A 140 -16.49 14.20 0.91
N GLU A 141 -15.77 15.31 0.87
CA GLU A 141 -15.12 15.91 2.05
C GLU A 141 -16.13 16.10 3.19
N GLY A 142 -15.73 15.76 4.41
CA GLY A 142 -16.53 16.02 5.60
C GLY A 142 -16.29 15.05 6.76
N SER A 143 -17.02 15.27 7.86
CA SER A 143 -16.98 14.38 9.03
C SER A 143 -18.14 13.39 8.99
N TYR A 144 -17.80 12.11 9.04
CA TYR A 144 -18.72 11.00 8.91
C TYR A 144 -18.76 10.15 10.16
N LEU A 145 -19.94 9.58 10.40
CA LEU A 145 -20.06 8.36 11.20
C LEU A 145 -20.05 7.19 10.23
N VAL A 146 -19.17 6.24 10.48
CA VAL A 146 -18.89 5.08 9.65
C VAL A 146 -19.35 3.84 10.39
N GLU A 147 -20.24 3.05 9.79
CA GLU A 147 -20.62 1.73 10.27
C GLU A 147 -20.00 0.65 9.40
N ILE A 148 -19.27 -0.27 10.02
CA ILE A 148 -18.57 -1.36 9.36
C ILE A 148 -19.18 -2.66 9.82
N ALA A 149 -19.71 -3.45 8.89
CA ALA A 149 -20.41 -4.68 9.17
C ALA A 149 -19.83 -5.86 8.39
N GLY A 150 -19.71 -7.02 9.05
CA GLY A 150 -19.15 -8.24 8.48
C GLY A 150 -19.98 -9.47 8.84
N ARG A 151 -20.05 -10.44 7.93
CA ARG A 151 -20.73 -11.74 8.11
C ARG A 151 -20.20 -12.77 7.12
N GLY A 152 -20.53 -14.04 7.35
CA GLY A 152 -20.04 -15.18 6.58
C GLY A 152 -18.96 -15.98 7.32
N PHE A 153 -18.53 -15.51 8.49
CA PHE A 153 -17.39 -16.05 9.22
C PHE A 153 -17.58 -17.53 9.58
N VAL A 154 -16.67 -18.39 9.10
CA VAL A 154 -16.75 -19.85 9.24
C VAL A 154 -15.95 -20.46 10.39
N ASN A 155 -14.85 -19.85 10.85
CA ASN A 155 -14.05 -20.25 12.03
C ASN A 155 -13.08 -19.12 12.48
N TYR A 156 -12.23 -19.36 13.48
CA TYR A 156 -11.11 -18.48 13.84
C TYR A 156 -9.85 -18.83 13.04
N GLY A 157 -9.09 -17.80 12.67
CA GLY A 157 -7.81 -17.99 11.99
C GLY A 157 -8.01 -18.37 10.52
N TRP A 158 -7.73 -19.63 10.15
CA TRP A 158 -7.76 -20.05 8.76
C TRP A 158 -9.13 -20.59 8.33
N PRO A 159 -9.85 -19.94 7.39
CA PRO A 159 -11.20 -20.31 7.01
C PRO A 159 -11.34 -21.54 6.11
N GLY A 160 -10.25 -22.22 5.78
CA GLY A 160 -10.31 -23.39 4.90
C GLY A 160 -10.16 -23.09 3.41
N SER A 161 -10.21 -21.82 3.03
CA SER A 161 -10.27 -21.33 1.64
C SER A 161 -9.71 -19.90 1.54
N THR A 162 -9.17 -19.54 0.39
CA THR A 162 -8.84 -18.14 0.05
C THR A 162 -10.06 -17.37 -0.49
N GLU A 163 -11.22 -18.00 -0.51
CA GLU A 163 -12.54 -17.43 -0.79
C GLU A 163 -13.51 -17.94 0.29
N PRO A 164 -13.45 -17.39 1.52
CA PRO A 164 -14.26 -17.89 2.63
C PRO A 164 -15.76 -17.54 2.48
N GLY A 165 -16.10 -16.65 1.55
CA GLY A 165 -17.47 -16.21 1.31
C GLY A 165 -17.93 -15.08 2.25
N ASP A 166 -17.02 -14.51 3.02
CA ASP A 166 -17.29 -13.34 3.86
C ASP A 166 -17.71 -12.16 3.00
N VAL A 167 -18.68 -11.41 3.51
CA VAL A 167 -19.13 -10.16 2.92
C VAL A 167 -19.07 -9.06 3.95
N TRP A 168 -18.56 -7.91 3.50
CA TRP A 168 -18.37 -6.72 4.31
C TRP A 168 -19.15 -5.54 3.73
N ARG A 169 -19.54 -4.61 4.60
CA ARG A 169 -20.20 -3.37 4.21
C ARG A 169 -19.72 -2.21 5.07
N VAL A 170 -19.43 -1.10 4.41
CA VAL A 170 -19.12 0.19 5.02
C VAL A 170 -20.25 1.16 4.67
N ARG A 171 -20.91 1.72 5.68
CA ARG A 171 -21.92 2.77 5.49
C ARG A 171 -21.44 4.06 6.12
N MET A 172 -21.50 5.15 5.38
CA MET A 172 -21.07 6.47 5.83
C MET A 172 -22.21 7.46 5.74
N TRP A 173 -22.41 8.26 6.78
CA TRP A 173 -23.33 9.41 6.75
C TRP A 173 -22.77 10.57 7.59
N PRO A 174 -23.20 11.83 7.34
CA PRO A 174 -22.69 12.98 8.08
C PRO A 174 -22.87 12.82 9.58
N ALA A 175 -21.83 13.14 10.36
CA ALA A 175 -21.77 12.99 11.82
C ALA A 175 -22.68 13.96 12.61
N GLY A 176 -23.79 14.44 12.03
CA GLY A 176 -24.63 15.56 12.46
C GLY A 176 -25.42 15.39 13.77
N GLY A 177 -24.79 14.90 14.84
CA GLY A 177 -25.33 14.76 16.19
C GLY A 177 -25.61 13.32 16.62
N ASP A 178 -25.30 12.33 15.78
CA ASP A 178 -25.45 10.91 16.12
C ASP A 178 -24.32 10.42 17.04
N GLU A 179 -24.68 9.63 18.05
CA GLU A 179 -23.72 8.92 18.90
C GLU A 179 -23.33 7.57 18.30
N VAL A 180 -22.10 7.14 18.58
CA VAL A 180 -21.58 5.81 18.23
C VAL A 180 -22.36 4.75 19.00
N ARG A 181 -22.93 3.78 18.28
CA ARG A 181 -23.61 2.64 18.91
C ARG A 181 -22.61 1.58 19.39
N PRO A 182 -22.93 0.84 20.48
CA PRO A 182 -22.10 -0.27 20.94
C PRO A 182 -21.83 -1.29 19.84
N SER A 183 -20.57 -1.71 19.73
CA SER A 183 -20.16 -2.69 18.74
C SER A 183 -20.82 -4.05 18.98
N LEU A 184 -21.20 -4.71 17.89
CA LEU A 184 -21.50 -6.13 17.87
C LEU A 184 -20.22 -6.84 17.44
N GLN A 185 -19.69 -7.71 18.30
CA GLN A 185 -18.59 -8.60 17.95
C GLN A 185 -19.16 -9.95 17.54
N TRP A 186 -18.50 -10.60 16.58
CA TRP A 186 -18.86 -11.94 16.15
C TRP A 186 -18.81 -12.92 17.32
N ASP A 187 -19.76 -13.86 17.34
CA ASP A 187 -19.75 -15.03 18.21
C ASP A 187 -19.84 -16.27 17.30
N MET A 188 -18.91 -17.21 17.45
CA MET A 188 -18.82 -18.40 16.61
C MET A 188 -19.18 -19.65 17.42
N PRO A 189 -20.39 -20.22 17.24
CA PRO A 189 -20.80 -21.44 17.93
C PRO A 189 -19.81 -22.58 17.73
N GLY A 190 -19.35 -23.19 18.83
CA GLY A 190 -18.34 -24.27 18.84
C GLY A 190 -16.90 -23.81 19.03
N TYR A 191 -16.60 -22.54 18.74
CA TYR A 191 -15.29 -21.92 18.96
C TYR A 191 -15.32 -20.80 20.02
N GLY A 192 -16.49 -20.24 20.31
CA GLY A 192 -16.73 -19.17 21.30
C GLY A 192 -16.44 -17.77 20.77
N VAL A 193 -16.33 -16.80 21.67
CA VAL A 193 -15.68 -15.49 21.46
C VAL A 193 -14.19 -15.67 21.85
N PRO A 194 -13.20 -15.14 21.12
CA PRO A 194 -11.79 -15.32 21.49
C PRO A 194 -11.58 -14.78 22.90
N VAL A 195 -10.79 -15.47 23.71
CA VAL A 195 -10.43 -14.97 25.04
C VAL A 195 -9.66 -13.66 24.85
N ASP A 196 -10.14 -12.59 25.48
CA ASP A 196 -9.35 -11.37 25.63
C ASP A 196 -8.21 -11.71 26.59
N GLU A 197 -7.02 -11.99 26.06
CA GLU A 197 -5.84 -11.92 26.89
C GLU A 197 -5.70 -10.45 27.32
N PRO A 198 -5.74 -10.14 28.63
CA PRO A 198 -5.52 -8.78 29.07
C PRO A 198 -4.10 -8.42 28.67
N ILE A 199 -3.98 -7.46 27.75
CA ILE A 199 -2.73 -6.74 27.58
C ILE A 199 -2.40 -6.16 28.97
N PRO A 200 -1.18 -6.37 29.50
CA PRO A 200 -0.81 -5.85 30.81
C PRO A 200 -1.20 -4.37 30.92
N GLU A 201 -1.82 -3.98 32.05
CA GLU A 201 -2.42 -2.66 32.22
C GLU A 201 -1.46 -1.58 31.72
N PRO A 202 -1.89 -0.72 30.77
CA PRO A 202 -1.04 0.35 30.31
C PRO A 202 -0.75 1.25 31.52
N ILE A 203 0.53 1.49 31.78
CA ILE A 203 0.98 2.54 32.70
C ILE A 203 0.17 3.79 32.33
N PRO A 204 -0.63 4.36 33.25
CA PRO A 204 -1.55 5.45 32.91
C PRO A 204 -0.74 6.60 32.33
N ARG A 205 -0.80 6.74 31.01
CA ARG A 205 -0.23 7.89 30.31
C ARG A 205 -1.15 9.07 30.63
N PRO A 206 -0.61 10.20 31.12
CA PRO A 206 -1.41 11.38 31.37
C PRO A 206 -2.18 11.70 30.08
N GLN A 207 -3.49 11.90 30.24
CA GLN A 207 -4.43 12.29 29.21
C GLN A 207 -3.81 13.48 28.47
N ARG A 208 -3.22 13.22 27.30
CA ARG A 208 -2.50 14.25 26.55
C ARG A 208 -3.54 15.20 25.98
N ASP A 209 -3.56 16.40 26.53
CA ASP A 209 -4.14 17.56 25.87
C ASP A 209 -3.70 17.57 24.41
N ILE A 210 -4.65 17.89 23.54
CA ILE A 210 -4.62 17.94 22.07
C ILE A 210 -3.60 18.98 21.51
N GLU A 211 -2.62 19.38 22.30
CA GLU A 211 -1.50 20.25 21.90
C GLU A 211 -0.12 19.70 22.31
N SER A 212 0.00 18.40 22.54
CA SER A 212 1.29 17.81 22.95
C SER A 212 2.27 17.78 21.77
N LYS A 213 2.92 18.93 21.51
CA LYS A 213 4.02 19.11 20.56
C LYS A 213 5.24 18.23 20.84
N TRP A 214 5.25 17.49 21.96
CA TRP A 214 6.38 16.73 22.47
C TRP A 214 6.01 15.25 22.66
N ILE A 215 6.79 14.36 22.04
CA ILE A 215 6.74 12.91 22.16
C ILE A 215 7.84 12.45 23.11
N THR A 216 7.53 11.44 23.92
CA THR A 216 8.49 10.82 24.84
C THR A 216 8.92 9.50 24.23
N ILE A 217 10.22 9.37 23.94
CA ILE A 217 10.84 8.14 23.44
C ILE A 217 11.45 7.41 24.63
N TYR A 218 11.06 6.16 24.79
CA TYR A 218 11.60 5.23 25.77
C TYR A 218 12.68 4.37 25.11
N GLY A 219 13.75 4.06 25.82
CA GLY A 219 14.78 3.12 25.35
C GLY A 219 14.31 1.67 25.43
N GLU A 220 15.11 0.74 24.92
CA GLU A 220 14.78 -0.71 24.86
C GLU A 220 14.38 -1.32 26.22
N ASN A 221 14.90 -0.76 27.32
CA ASN A 221 14.60 -1.21 28.69
C ASN A 221 13.38 -0.53 29.32
N GLY A 222 12.61 0.25 28.56
CA GLY A 222 11.46 1.03 29.03
C GLY A 222 11.83 2.29 29.83
N GLU A 223 13.11 2.61 29.96
CA GLU A 223 13.57 3.85 30.59
C GLU A 223 13.36 5.05 29.66
N LEU A 224 13.13 6.22 30.26
CA LEU A 224 13.02 7.48 29.53
C LEU A 224 14.34 7.75 28.79
N SER A 225 14.32 7.68 27.45
CA SER A 225 15.50 7.95 26.62
C SER A 225 15.56 9.43 26.23
N ARG A 226 14.53 9.97 25.58
CA ARG A 226 14.47 11.38 25.18
C ARG A 226 13.04 11.91 25.04
N VAL A 227 12.87 13.22 25.17
CA VAL A 227 11.62 13.92 24.85
C VAL A 227 11.89 14.82 23.64
N VAL A 228 11.14 14.65 22.56
CA VAL A 228 11.42 15.24 21.23
C VAL A 228 10.15 15.88 20.69
N GLN A 229 10.23 17.01 19.98
CA GLN A 229 9.02 17.56 19.37
C GLN A 229 8.52 16.70 18.21
N ILE A 230 7.21 16.68 17.95
CA ILE A 230 6.65 16.05 16.76
C ILE A 230 7.26 16.64 15.48
N SER A 231 7.51 17.96 15.46
CA SER A 231 8.20 18.63 14.35
C SER A 231 9.61 18.10 14.17
N ASP A 232 10.31 17.81 15.26
CA ASP A 232 11.68 17.31 15.22
C ASP A 232 11.68 15.86 14.74
N LEU A 233 10.71 15.02 15.14
CA LEU A 233 10.56 13.66 14.62
C LEU A 233 10.16 13.63 13.14
N ARG A 234 9.29 14.55 12.69
CA ARG A 234 8.98 14.71 11.27
C ARG A 234 10.20 15.18 10.48
N ALA A 235 10.98 16.10 11.03
CA ALA A 235 12.23 16.53 10.42
C ALA A 235 13.27 15.41 10.38
N GLU A 236 13.39 14.61 11.44
CA GLU A 236 14.23 13.40 11.49
C GLU A 236 13.75 12.34 10.49
N ALA A 237 12.45 12.11 10.37
CA ALA A 237 11.87 11.18 9.39
C ALA A 237 12.10 11.66 7.95
N ALA A 238 11.83 12.93 7.66
CA ALA A 238 12.08 13.52 6.35
C ALA A 238 13.58 13.55 6.01
N GLU A 239 14.45 13.74 7.00
CA GLU A 239 15.90 13.64 6.81
C GLU A 239 16.34 12.20 6.55
N ARG A 240 15.82 11.21 7.28
CA ARG A 240 16.07 9.78 7.01
C ARG A 240 15.58 9.39 5.62
N GLU A 241 14.39 9.81 5.25
CA GLU A 241 13.83 9.58 3.93
C GLU A 241 14.72 10.24 2.86
N ARG A 242 15.16 11.48 3.06
CA ARG A 242 16.12 12.12 2.15
C ARG A 242 17.43 11.34 2.04
N GLN A 243 17.92 10.77 3.13
CA GLN A 243 19.13 9.94 3.13
C GLN A 243 18.91 8.63 2.35
N GLU A 244 17.76 7.99 2.49
CA GLU A 244 17.39 6.79 1.73
C GLU A 244 17.27 7.06 0.23
N TRP A 245 16.78 8.24 -0.16
CA TRP A 245 16.66 8.67 -1.55
C TRP A 245 17.95 9.27 -2.13
N GLY A 246 18.96 9.57 -1.29
CA GLY A 246 20.14 10.35 -1.70
C GLY A 246 19.82 11.81 -2.05
N GLY A 247 18.73 12.36 -1.51
CA GLY A 247 18.19 13.69 -1.81
C GLY A 247 16.69 13.75 -1.56
N ASP A 248 15.99 14.77 -2.09
CA ASP A 248 14.53 14.83 -1.99
C ASP A 248 13.85 13.60 -2.65
N PRO A 249 12.76 13.08 -2.05
CA PRO A 249 11.99 11.95 -2.60
C PRO A 249 11.55 12.16 -4.05
N MET A 250 11.45 11.06 -4.80
CA MET A 250 10.96 11.06 -6.19
C MET A 250 9.69 10.20 -6.28
N PRO A 251 8.48 10.78 -6.11
CA PRO A 251 7.22 10.04 -6.08
C PRO A 251 6.97 9.17 -7.33
N GLU A 252 7.48 9.60 -8.49
CA GLU A 252 7.38 8.84 -9.74
C GLU A 252 8.09 7.49 -9.68
N LEU A 253 9.05 7.33 -8.77
CA LEU A 253 9.83 6.11 -8.58
C LEU A 253 9.43 5.31 -7.34
N GLU A 254 8.55 5.83 -6.50
CA GLU A 254 8.21 5.25 -5.20
C GLU A 254 7.58 3.85 -5.30
N ARG A 255 6.78 3.63 -6.36
CA ARG A 255 6.13 2.34 -6.61
C ARG A 255 7.07 1.22 -7.06
N PHE A 256 8.35 1.53 -7.33
CA PHE A 256 9.32 0.55 -7.82
C PHE A 256 10.28 0.14 -6.70
N GLN A 257 10.49 -1.16 -6.54
CA GLN A 257 11.40 -1.72 -5.55
C GLN A 257 12.81 -1.12 -5.65
N SER A 258 13.32 -0.95 -6.87
CA SER A 258 14.65 -0.37 -7.16
C SER A 258 14.67 1.16 -7.27
N GLY A 259 13.52 1.84 -7.12
CA GLY A 259 13.40 3.28 -7.36
C GLY A 259 14.22 4.14 -6.40
N LYS A 260 14.08 3.89 -5.09
CA LYS A 260 14.88 4.56 -4.04
C LYS A 260 16.37 4.27 -4.21
N GLU A 261 16.72 3.01 -4.45
CA GLU A 261 18.11 2.55 -4.57
C GLU A 261 18.81 3.17 -5.79
N LEU A 262 18.10 3.28 -6.91
CA LEU A 262 18.57 3.95 -8.13
C LEU A 262 18.84 5.43 -7.85
N ALA A 263 17.89 6.15 -7.24
CA ALA A 263 18.06 7.56 -6.90
C ALA A 263 19.22 7.79 -5.92
N ARG A 264 19.34 6.92 -4.92
CA ARG A 264 20.43 6.95 -3.93
C ARG A 264 21.80 6.77 -4.56
N MET A 265 21.91 5.83 -5.51
CA MET A 265 23.18 5.50 -6.16
C MET A 265 23.55 6.48 -7.27
N ASP A 266 22.55 6.99 -7.99
CA ASP A 266 22.75 7.82 -9.17
C ASP A 266 21.54 8.72 -9.45
N ARG A 267 21.43 9.79 -8.65
CA ARG A 267 20.32 10.74 -8.75
C ARG A 267 20.18 11.39 -10.14
N PRO A 268 21.26 11.87 -10.80
CA PRO A 268 21.13 12.41 -12.16
C PRO A 268 20.55 11.40 -13.16
N LEU A 269 20.94 10.12 -13.07
CA LEU A 269 20.37 9.06 -13.89
C LEU A 269 18.89 8.84 -13.56
N ALA A 270 18.52 8.74 -12.28
CA ALA A 270 17.12 8.58 -11.85
C ALA A 270 16.23 9.71 -12.38
N GLU A 271 16.67 10.96 -12.24
CA GLU A 271 15.96 12.14 -12.77
C GLU A 271 15.85 12.11 -14.29
N ALA A 272 16.91 11.69 -14.99
CA ALA A 272 16.89 11.55 -16.43
C ALA A 272 15.84 10.52 -16.88
N VAL A 273 15.78 9.36 -16.22
CA VAL A 273 14.79 8.30 -16.51
C VAL A 273 13.37 8.82 -16.41
N VAL A 274 13.03 9.55 -15.34
CA VAL A 274 11.67 10.12 -15.17
C VAL A 274 11.32 11.13 -16.28
N ARG A 275 12.32 11.83 -16.84
CA ARG A 275 12.14 12.81 -17.93
C ARG A 275 12.14 12.19 -19.33
N MET A 276 12.49 10.92 -19.48
CA MET A 276 12.56 10.26 -20.79
C MET A 276 11.17 10.12 -21.41
N ASN A 277 11.09 10.32 -22.73
CA ASN A 277 9.88 10.00 -23.48
C ASN A 277 9.72 8.47 -23.63
N VAL A 278 8.50 8.04 -24.00
CA VAL A 278 8.14 6.62 -24.16
C VAL A 278 9.11 5.83 -25.04
N ALA A 279 9.56 6.39 -26.17
CA ALA A 279 10.46 5.68 -27.07
C ALA A 279 11.85 5.48 -26.45
N THR A 280 12.36 6.48 -25.72
CA THR A 280 13.64 6.38 -25.01
C THR A 280 13.54 5.40 -23.83
N LEU A 281 12.44 5.40 -23.07
CA LEU A 281 12.20 4.44 -21.99
C LEU A 281 12.22 2.99 -22.50
N ARG A 282 11.56 2.72 -23.63
CA ARG A 282 11.59 1.40 -24.28
C ARG A 282 12.99 0.99 -24.70
N ARG A 283 13.77 1.94 -25.25
CA ARG A 283 15.16 1.69 -25.62
C ARG A 283 16.04 1.42 -24.39
N LEU A 284 15.82 2.13 -23.28
CA LEU A 284 16.51 1.90 -22.01
C LEU A 284 16.19 0.53 -21.43
N ALA A 285 14.92 0.13 -21.41
CA ALA A 285 14.51 -1.20 -20.95
C ALA A 285 15.19 -2.32 -21.75
N PHE A 286 15.15 -2.22 -23.08
CA PHE A 286 15.82 -3.16 -23.98
C PHE A 286 17.34 -3.20 -23.75
N TRP A 287 17.97 -2.03 -23.69
CA TRP A 287 19.41 -1.91 -23.48
C TRP A 287 19.84 -2.50 -22.12
N ALA A 288 19.09 -2.23 -21.05
CA ALA A 288 19.37 -2.75 -19.71
C ALA A 288 19.28 -4.28 -19.68
N ALA A 289 18.27 -4.87 -20.33
CA ALA A 289 18.18 -6.31 -20.49
C ALA A 289 19.39 -6.88 -21.23
N VAL A 290 19.78 -6.29 -22.36
CA VAL A 290 20.98 -6.73 -23.09
C VAL A 290 22.24 -6.65 -22.21
N GLN A 291 22.43 -5.56 -21.46
CA GLN A 291 23.57 -5.42 -20.54
C GLN A 291 23.57 -6.49 -19.44
N ALA A 292 22.42 -6.83 -18.86
CA ALA A 292 22.30 -7.90 -17.87
C ALA A 292 22.73 -9.26 -18.44
N TYR A 293 22.24 -9.59 -19.64
CA TYR A 293 22.57 -10.84 -20.32
C TYR A 293 24.03 -10.91 -20.78
N GLU A 294 24.61 -9.80 -21.24
CA GLU A 294 26.03 -9.72 -21.58
C GLU A 294 26.90 -9.91 -20.33
N HIS A 295 26.58 -9.24 -19.22
CA HIS A 295 27.32 -9.37 -17.97
C HIS A 295 27.25 -10.79 -17.40
N ALA A 296 26.10 -11.44 -17.52
CA ALA A 296 25.89 -12.83 -17.08
C ALA A 296 26.47 -13.89 -18.04
N GLY A 297 27.02 -13.50 -19.19
CA GLY A 297 27.50 -14.45 -20.20
C GLY A 297 26.39 -15.26 -20.88
N LEU A 298 25.16 -14.75 -20.88
CA LEU A 298 23.98 -15.39 -21.48
C LEU A 298 23.70 -14.92 -22.91
N ALA A 299 24.08 -13.69 -23.27
CA ALA A 299 23.69 -13.04 -24.53
C ALA A 299 24.02 -13.86 -25.79
N ASP A 300 25.13 -14.61 -25.76
CA ASP A 300 25.59 -15.40 -26.91
C ASP A 300 24.97 -16.79 -27.03
N ARG A 301 24.17 -17.25 -26.05
CA ARG A 301 23.54 -18.57 -26.12
C ARG A 301 22.52 -18.66 -27.25
N ASP A 302 22.49 -19.79 -27.94
CA ASP A 302 21.67 -20.00 -29.14
C ASP A 302 20.16 -19.86 -28.89
N TRP A 303 19.70 -20.12 -27.66
CA TRP A 303 18.29 -19.96 -27.26
C TRP A 303 17.97 -18.56 -26.71
N VAL A 304 18.97 -17.81 -26.25
CA VAL A 304 18.83 -16.43 -25.75
C VAL A 304 18.82 -15.42 -26.89
N ARG A 305 19.76 -15.55 -27.83
CA ARG A 305 19.93 -14.59 -28.92
C ARG A 305 18.64 -14.37 -29.74
N PRO A 306 17.85 -15.40 -30.09
CA PRO A 306 16.55 -15.21 -30.75
C PRO A 306 15.56 -14.42 -29.89
N ALA A 307 15.58 -14.59 -28.57
CA ALA A 307 14.66 -13.88 -27.67
C ALA A 307 15.03 -12.40 -27.52
N LEU A 308 16.31 -12.07 -27.37
CA LEU A 308 16.77 -10.67 -27.40
C LEU A 308 16.44 -10.00 -28.74
N ASN A 309 16.59 -10.71 -29.86
CA ASN A 309 16.18 -10.21 -31.17
C ASN A 309 14.66 -9.99 -31.26
N ALA A 310 13.84 -10.95 -30.79
CA ALA A 310 12.39 -10.84 -30.79
C ALA A 310 11.92 -9.63 -29.96
N MET A 311 12.51 -9.44 -28.77
CA MET A 311 12.27 -8.28 -27.92
C MET A 311 12.62 -6.97 -28.65
N HIS A 312 13.77 -6.90 -29.32
CA HIS A 312 14.22 -5.70 -30.05
C HIS A 312 13.20 -5.24 -31.11
N VAL A 313 12.61 -6.20 -31.83
CA VAL A 313 11.63 -5.91 -32.90
C VAL A 313 10.17 -5.92 -32.41
N GLY A 314 9.93 -6.08 -31.11
CA GLY A 314 8.59 -6.10 -30.51
C GLY A 314 7.75 -7.32 -30.90
N GLN A 315 8.39 -8.47 -31.16
CA GLN A 315 7.73 -9.73 -31.43
C GLN A 315 7.54 -10.56 -30.15
N GLN A 316 6.62 -11.53 -30.21
CA GLN A 316 6.46 -12.50 -29.14
C GLN A 316 7.76 -13.26 -28.89
N LEU A 317 8.13 -13.43 -27.62
CA LEU A 317 9.35 -14.15 -27.25
C LEU A 317 9.24 -15.63 -27.67
N PRO A 318 10.29 -16.21 -28.27
CA PRO A 318 10.33 -17.62 -28.63
C PRO A 318 10.51 -18.50 -27.39
N GLU A 319 10.23 -19.80 -27.50
CA GLU A 319 10.62 -20.78 -26.48
C GLU A 319 12.13 -20.70 -26.20
N PRO A 320 12.58 -20.85 -24.93
CA PRO A 320 11.80 -21.16 -23.72
C PRO A 320 11.20 -19.94 -23.00
N PHE A 321 11.25 -18.74 -23.60
CA PHE A 321 10.78 -17.49 -22.98
C PHE A 321 9.27 -17.25 -23.08
N GLY A 322 8.49 -18.28 -23.41
CA GLY A 322 7.03 -18.19 -23.42
C GLY A 322 6.45 -17.81 -22.04
N ASN A 323 7.15 -18.17 -20.96
CA ASN A 323 6.91 -17.67 -19.61
C ASN A 323 8.21 -17.75 -18.77
N ARG A 324 8.17 -17.17 -17.57
CA ARG A 324 9.31 -17.12 -16.65
C ARG A 324 9.75 -18.53 -16.23
N THR A 325 8.81 -19.38 -15.81
CA THR A 325 9.12 -20.73 -15.31
C THR A 325 9.90 -21.56 -16.33
N THR A 326 9.45 -21.62 -17.58
CA THR A 326 10.10 -22.42 -18.63
C THR A 326 11.50 -21.92 -18.96
N ALA A 327 11.73 -20.61 -18.95
CA ALA A 327 13.06 -20.04 -19.16
C ALA A 327 14.02 -20.42 -18.02
N PHE A 328 13.56 -20.37 -16.77
CA PHE A 328 14.35 -20.74 -15.59
C PHE A 328 14.66 -22.23 -15.55
N GLU A 329 13.69 -23.09 -15.88
CA GLU A 329 13.89 -24.54 -16.02
C GLU A 329 14.94 -24.85 -17.08
N HIS A 330 14.86 -24.20 -18.24
CA HIS A 330 15.84 -24.42 -19.33
C HIS A 330 17.26 -23.99 -18.93
N LEU A 331 17.39 -22.83 -18.27
CA LEU A 331 18.69 -22.38 -17.74
C LEU A 331 19.23 -23.34 -16.69
N HIS A 332 18.37 -23.83 -15.79
CA HIS A 332 18.76 -24.78 -14.76
C HIS A 332 19.24 -26.10 -15.36
N GLU A 333 18.52 -26.65 -16.33
CA GLU A 333 18.91 -27.87 -17.04
C GLU A 333 20.25 -27.71 -17.78
N GLU A 334 20.51 -26.56 -18.41
CA GLU A 334 21.76 -26.29 -19.11
C GLU A 334 22.96 -26.20 -18.15
N GLU A 335 22.79 -25.52 -16.99
CA GLU A 335 23.91 -25.23 -16.08
C GLU A 335 24.16 -26.32 -15.03
N PHE A 336 23.10 -26.99 -14.57
CA PHE A 336 23.18 -27.99 -13.49
C PHE A 336 22.84 -29.41 -13.96
N GLY A 337 22.26 -29.57 -15.15
CA GLY A 337 21.89 -30.86 -15.75
C GLY A 337 20.48 -31.32 -15.39
N ALA A 338 19.91 -32.23 -16.20
CA ALA A 338 18.62 -32.86 -15.92
C ALA A 338 18.75 -33.84 -14.74
N GLY A 339 18.04 -33.56 -13.64
CA GLY A 339 17.91 -34.49 -12.51
C GLY A 339 18.82 -34.22 -11.30
N THR A 340 19.31 -32.99 -11.09
CA THR A 340 19.76 -32.59 -9.75
C THR A 340 18.55 -32.37 -8.85
N ASP A 341 17.95 -33.47 -8.39
CA ASP A 341 17.11 -33.47 -7.20
C ASP A 341 17.93 -32.86 -6.06
N ASN A 342 17.48 -31.71 -5.56
CA ASN A 342 17.87 -31.13 -4.28
C ASN A 342 19.34 -31.37 -3.91
N VAL A 343 20.27 -30.61 -4.50
CA VAL A 343 21.49 -30.33 -3.75
C VAL A 343 21.01 -29.66 -2.47
N GLU A 344 21.15 -30.35 -1.33
CA GLU A 344 21.10 -29.73 -0.01
C GLU A 344 22.17 -28.62 -0.02
N LEU A 345 21.79 -27.45 -0.52
CA LEU A 345 22.49 -26.23 -0.23
C LEU A 345 22.36 -26.10 1.28
N GLU A 346 23.45 -26.35 1.98
CA GLU A 346 23.60 -25.99 3.37
C GLU A 346 23.49 -24.46 3.41
N VAL A 347 22.25 -23.95 3.47
CA VAL A 347 21.95 -22.53 3.58
C VAL A 347 22.39 -22.16 4.99
N LYS A 348 23.65 -21.74 5.13
CA LYS A 348 24.06 -20.93 6.26
C LYS A 348 23.31 -19.62 6.16
N ILE A 349 22.16 -19.55 6.84
CA ILE A 349 21.49 -18.30 7.15
C ILE A 349 22.38 -17.62 8.20
N GLU A 350 23.40 -16.89 7.75
CA GLU A 350 23.96 -15.83 8.57
C GLU A 350 22.94 -14.69 8.56
N ILE A 351 22.28 -14.49 9.70
CA ILE A 351 21.53 -13.25 9.96
C ILE A 351 22.60 -12.16 10.08
N VAL A 352 23.00 -11.61 8.95
CA VAL A 352 23.83 -10.41 8.92
C VAL A 352 22.90 -9.25 9.26
N ASP A 353 23.23 -8.53 10.32
CA ASP A 353 22.60 -7.25 10.65
C ASP A 353 22.88 -6.26 9.52
N HIS A 354 21.99 -6.26 8.53
CA HIS A 354 21.96 -5.26 7.46
C HIS A 354 21.23 -4.02 7.96
N SER A 355 21.68 -3.43 9.06
CA SER A 355 21.51 -1.99 9.22
C SER A 355 22.10 -1.35 7.96
N PRO A 356 21.31 -0.68 7.09
CA PRO A 356 21.81 -0.14 5.84
C PRO A 356 22.93 0.85 6.15
N GLN A 357 24.17 0.42 5.91
CA GLN A 357 25.31 1.30 6.03
C GLN A 357 25.13 2.34 4.90
N PRO A 358 25.25 3.65 5.17
CA PRO A 358 25.09 4.68 4.15
C PRO A 358 25.98 4.47 2.92
N GLU A 359 27.06 3.71 3.08
CA GLU A 359 28.04 3.42 2.03
C GLU A 359 27.87 2.03 1.38
N SER A 360 26.89 1.22 1.80
CA SER A 360 26.67 -0.10 1.18
C SER A 360 25.93 0.04 -0.14
N ASN A 361 26.49 -0.58 -1.19
CA ASN A 361 25.83 -0.71 -2.48
C ASN A 361 24.53 -1.54 -2.31
N PRO A 362 23.34 -0.94 -2.52
CA PRO A 362 22.07 -1.64 -2.29
C PRO A 362 21.86 -2.82 -3.26
N PHE A 363 22.51 -2.79 -4.41
CA PHE A 363 22.38 -3.83 -5.43
C PHE A 363 23.36 -4.99 -5.25
N ASP A 364 24.28 -4.90 -4.27
CA ASP A 364 25.22 -5.99 -3.97
C ASP A 364 24.59 -6.98 -2.99
N HIS A 365 23.86 -7.96 -3.54
CA HIS A 365 23.26 -9.06 -2.78
C HIS A 365 24.27 -10.19 -2.44
N GLY A 366 25.58 -9.95 -2.61
CA GLY A 366 26.62 -10.94 -2.32
C GLY A 366 26.63 -12.10 -3.32
N ASN A 367 26.69 -13.33 -2.80
CA ASN A 367 26.82 -14.54 -3.62
C ASN A 367 25.48 -14.95 -4.24
N ILE A 368 25.10 -14.28 -5.34
CA ILE A 368 23.94 -14.64 -6.15
C ILE A 368 24.34 -15.46 -7.39
N HIS A 369 23.39 -16.25 -7.90
CA HIS A 369 23.53 -16.91 -9.19
C HIS A 369 23.22 -15.91 -10.33
N VAL A 370 24.25 -15.23 -10.83
CA VAL A 370 24.15 -14.12 -11.80
C VAL A 370 23.32 -14.47 -13.06
N PRO A 371 23.48 -15.64 -13.71
CA PRO A 371 22.65 -16.03 -14.85
C PRO A 371 21.15 -16.08 -14.54
N SER A 372 20.78 -16.61 -13.38
CA SER A 372 19.36 -16.68 -12.97
C SER A 372 18.77 -15.29 -12.74
N TYR A 373 19.54 -14.35 -12.18
CA TYR A 373 19.06 -12.98 -11.99
C TYR A 373 18.90 -12.24 -13.32
N ALA A 374 19.88 -12.35 -14.22
CA ALA A 374 19.83 -11.72 -15.54
C ALA A 374 18.61 -12.16 -16.36
N LEU A 375 18.15 -13.39 -16.17
CA LEU A 375 17.01 -13.95 -16.88
C LEU A 375 15.70 -13.17 -16.63
N ASN A 376 15.55 -12.50 -15.49
CA ASN A 376 14.37 -11.67 -15.21
C ASN A 376 14.31 -10.43 -16.12
N ALA A 377 15.47 -9.92 -16.58
CA ALA A 377 15.56 -8.63 -17.23
C ALA A 377 14.78 -8.56 -18.55
N ILE A 378 14.66 -9.69 -19.27
CA ILE A 378 13.86 -9.74 -20.51
C ILE A 378 12.36 -9.61 -20.22
N PHE A 379 11.88 -10.18 -19.12
CA PHE A 379 10.48 -10.09 -18.71
C PHE A 379 10.13 -8.70 -18.21
N ASP A 380 11.05 -8.08 -17.47
CA ASP A 380 10.89 -6.70 -17.04
C ASP A 380 10.87 -5.74 -18.25
N ALA A 381 11.74 -5.96 -19.24
CA ALA A 381 11.84 -5.07 -20.39
C ALA A 381 10.62 -5.09 -21.33
N ILE A 382 9.82 -6.17 -21.33
CA ILE A 382 8.61 -6.29 -22.14
C ILE A 382 7.34 -5.78 -21.44
N GLU A 383 7.43 -5.28 -20.21
CA GLU A 383 6.29 -4.75 -19.45
C GLU A 383 5.49 -3.71 -20.23
N SER A 384 4.17 -3.68 -20.04
CA SER A 384 3.29 -2.83 -20.89
C SER A 384 3.43 -1.33 -20.61
N ASP A 385 3.77 -0.95 -19.38
CA ASP A 385 4.09 0.43 -19.02
C ASP A 385 5.57 0.74 -19.31
N PRO A 386 5.91 1.75 -20.13
CA PRO A 386 7.29 2.03 -20.50
C PRO A 386 8.20 2.41 -19.32
N LEU A 387 7.67 3.11 -18.31
CA LEU A 387 8.44 3.50 -17.13
C LEU A 387 8.71 2.29 -16.25
N THR A 388 7.70 1.46 -15.99
CA THR A 388 7.85 0.17 -15.31
C THR A 388 8.87 -0.71 -16.01
N ALA A 389 8.79 -0.83 -17.33
CA ALA A 389 9.75 -1.63 -18.11
C ALA A 389 11.19 -1.14 -17.95
N ALA A 390 11.40 0.18 -18.00
CA ALA A 390 12.72 0.77 -17.89
C ALA A 390 13.30 0.64 -16.47
N VAL A 391 12.54 0.97 -15.44
CA VAL A 391 13.01 0.96 -14.04
C VAL A 391 13.24 -0.46 -13.55
N ASN A 392 12.34 -1.41 -13.86
CA ASN A 392 12.51 -2.80 -13.46
C ASN A 392 13.68 -3.46 -14.21
N ALA A 393 13.79 -3.29 -15.53
CA ALA A 393 14.91 -3.87 -16.29
C ALA A 393 16.26 -3.27 -15.86
N LEU A 394 16.32 -1.96 -15.60
CA LEU A 394 17.53 -1.30 -15.07
C LEU A 394 17.86 -1.77 -13.65
N GLY A 395 16.85 -1.94 -12.79
CA GLY A 395 17.03 -2.49 -11.45
C GLY A 395 17.54 -3.93 -11.46
N THR A 396 16.97 -4.79 -12.30
CA THR A 396 17.42 -6.17 -12.48
C THR A 396 18.84 -6.22 -13.05
N ALA A 397 19.17 -5.35 -14.02
CA ALA A 397 20.54 -5.22 -14.50
C ALA A 397 21.48 -4.74 -13.39
N ALA A 398 21.06 -3.78 -12.56
CA ALA A 398 21.85 -3.28 -11.45
C ALA A 398 22.17 -4.38 -10.42
N VAL A 399 21.19 -5.20 -10.04
CA VAL A 399 21.41 -6.39 -9.18
C VAL A 399 22.33 -7.41 -9.85
N THR A 400 22.16 -7.64 -11.16
CA THR A 400 23.01 -8.56 -11.94
C THR A 400 24.48 -8.13 -11.92
N PHE A 401 24.75 -6.82 -12.01
CA PHE A 401 26.10 -6.26 -11.92
C PHE A 401 26.62 -6.22 -10.48
N GLY A 402 25.73 -6.13 -9.48
CA GLY A 402 26.08 -6.08 -8.06
C GLY A 402 27.15 -5.04 -7.76
N LYS A 403 28.31 -5.49 -7.27
CA LYS A 403 29.50 -4.66 -7.00
C LYS A 403 29.97 -3.80 -8.20
N ASP A 404 29.70 -4.23 -9.43
CA ASP A 404 30.13 -3.57 -10.67
C ASP A 404 29.10 -2.56 -11.20
N ILE A 405 28.05 -2.23 -10.43
CA ILE A 405 26.95 -1.34 -10.84
C ILE A 405 27.41 0.02 -11.39
N ARG A 406 28.51 0.59 -10.87
CA ARG A 406 29.03 1.86 -11.37
C ARG A 406 29.39 1.80 -12.86
N MET A 407 29.80 0.62 -13.34
CA MET A 407 30.06 0.39 -14.76
C MET A 407 28.76 0.43 -15.58
N LEU A 408 27.68 -0.20 -15.09
CA LEU A 408 26.37 -0.17 -15.75
C LEU A 408 25.86 1.26 -15.88
N PHE A 409 25.87 2.02 -14.78
CA PHE A 409 25.36 3.40 -14.78
C PHE A 409 26.20 4.35 -15.63
N ALA A 410 27.53 4.20 -15.62
CA ALA A 410 28.39 4.96 -16.52
C ALA A 410 28.07 4.67 -18.00
N ARG A 411 27.86 3.39 -18.36
CA ARG A 411 27.46 3.02 -19.72
C ARG A 411 26.07 3.55 -20.08
N ALA A 412 25.12 3.55 -19.14
CA ALA A 412 23.80 4.11 -19.34
C ALA A 412 23.87 5.61 -19.66
N ARG A 413 24.70 6.37 -18.93
CA ARG A 413 24.89 7.79 -19.21
C ARG A 413 25.42 8.04 -20.62
N VAL A 414 26.42 7.29 -21.05
CA VAL A 414 27.01 7.41 -22.39
C VAL A 414 26.00 7.03 -23.48
N GLU A 415 25.29 5.91 -23.32
CA GLU A 415 24.34 5.41 -24.31
C GLU A 415 23.13 6.34 -24.52
N PHE A 416 22.69 7.00 -23.45
CA PHE A 416 21.50 7.84 -23.45
C PHE A 416 21.80 9.34 -23.48
N ASP A 417 23.07 9.73 -23.67
CA ASP A 417 23.52 11.13 -23.73
C ASP A 417 23.09 11.92 -22.48
N LEU A 418 23.31 11.30 -21.30
CA LEU A 418 22.96 11.84 -19.98
C LEU A 418 24.18 12.42 -19.25
N GLU A 419 25.22 12.79 -20.00
CA GLU A 419 26.36 13.49 -19.42
C GLU A 419 25.97 14.94 -19.10
N ASP A 420 26.14 15.34 -17.83
CA ASP A 420 26.13 16.75 -17.41
C ASP A 420 27.47 17.43 -17.72
#